data_AF-A0A8I1SR78-F1
#
_entry.id   AF-A0A8I1SR78-F1
#
_cell.length_a   1.000
_cell.length_b   1.000
_cell.length_c   1.000
_cell.angle_alpha   90.00
_cell.angle_beta   90.00
_cell.angle_gamma   90.00
#
_symmetry.space_group_name_H-M   'P 1'
#
loop_
_entity.id
_entity.type
_entity.pdbx_description
1 polymer ?
#
loop_
_entity_poly.entity_id
_entity_poly.type
_entity_poly.pdbx_seq_one_letter_code
_entity_poly.pdbx_strand_id
1 'polypeptide(L)'
;MTTEQLPRFVRDLLSAPPRAGQGVNLYLFRLARVLHAYRTEREILAMLRASVAGCGREVGEQEILRAVENSRRVAWQPGVANGPARPASASLWPPREPARRAAVVAQGDGFTLADLWESSPVRFDDDEPQAEAVIDALFPGDPLLCCGQSKSLFATRRRSRWRGRLAGLALIVPSPMTSRTGRTQDGRVSQHTLANTGPRRYLIIEQDGGTPDEQAAILAHLGHMAPLTLVVHSGRRSLHGWYHCAGRAEAETLALMRYAYVLGADRATWTRSQFVRIPDGLRDNGQRQYILYLDPEPALNAEPCAEEGREPEARRNPEPSAVAHLAREAELPREVNRNPEAHAATAAHRPPAPRHLKPEPPSAGDESNSEARRNPKPFLLANLTAGAESRREAGSNNESRPGSAANLNPASPSADDERTPEPSPEALRAREAELPSHAARNPDSPPTVSRRRYVLRE
;
A
#
# COMPACT_ATOMS: atom_id res chain seq x y z
N MET A 1 32.90 12.20 -18.44
CA MET A 1 32.20 12.86 -19.57
C MET A 1 31.29 13.92 -18.98
N THR A 2 31.49 15.19 -19.33
CA THR A 2 31.01 16.33 -18.55
C THR A 2 29.55 16.67 -18.86
N THR A 3 28.77 16.90 -17.81
CA THR A 3 27.38 17.37 -17.85
C THR A 3 27.23 18.77 -18.46
N GLU A 4 28.34 19.48 -18.69
CA GLU A 4 28.42 20.85 -19.18
C GLU A 4 27.81 21.04 -20.58
N GLN A 5 27.83 20.00 -21.42
CA GLN A 5 27.27 20.02 -22.79
C GLN A 5 25.74 19.85 -22.84
N LEU A 6 25.06 19.77 -21.69
CA LEU A 6 23.59 19.68 -21.64
C LEU A 6 22.97 21.07 -21.41
N PRO A 7 21.77 21.32 -21.98
CA PRO A 7 21.00 22.53 -21.67
C PRO A 7 20.76 22.68 -20.18
N ARG A 8 20.68 23.93 -19.71
CA ARG A 8 20.48 24.27 -18.29
C ARG A 8 19.34 23.47 -17.64
N PHE A 9 18.17 23.41 -18.28
CA PHE A 9 17.01 22.69 -17.73
C PHE A 9 17.25 21.18 -17.51
N VAL A 10 18.06 20.54 -18.36
CA VAL A 10 18.42 19.12 -18.21
C VAL A 10 19.41 18.95 -17.05
N ARG A 11 20.36 19.87 -16.91
CA ARG A 11 21.29 19.90 -15.77
C ARG A 11 20.54 20.13 -14.45
N ASP A 12 19.58 21.05 -14.44
CA ASP A 12 18.72 21.32 -13.29
C ASP A 12 17.96 20.05 -12.89
N LEU A 13 17.38 19.32 -13.87
CA LEU A 13 16.71 18.05 -13.62
C LEU A 13 17.68 16.99 -13.03
N LEU A 14 18.89 16.85 -13.59
CA LEU A 14 19.92 15.94 -13.07
C LEU A 14 20.39 16.28 -11.65
N SER A 15 20.38 17.56 -11.28
CA SER A 15 20.85 18.04 -9.98
C SER A 15 19.87 17.84 -8.83
N ALA A 16 18.61 17.49 -9.14
CA ALA A 16 17.54 17.35 -8.16
C ALA A 16 16.88 15.95 -8.20
N PRO A 17 17.64 14.86 -7.99
CA PRO A 17 17.05 13.54 -7.92
C PRO A 17 16.13 13.40 -6.69
N PRO A 18 14.92 12.82 -6.83
CA PRO A 18 14.01 12.61 -5.71
C PRO A 18 14.54 11.53 -4.77
N ARG A 19 14.12 11.59 -3.49
CA ARG A 19 14.37 10.51 -2.52
C ARG A 19 13.42 9.32 -2.74
N ALA A 20 13.74 8.17 -2.15
CA ALA A 20 12.86 7.03 -2.07
C ALA A 20 11.48 7.45 -1.52
N GLY A 21 10.41 7.05 -2.20
CA GLY A 21 9.04 7.49 -1.91
C GLY A 21 8.59 8.76 -2.64
N GLN A 22 9.50 9.56 -3.23
CA GLN A 22 9.17 10.82 -3.91
C GLN A 22 9.06 10.68 -5.45
N GLY A 23 8.80 9.48 -5.96
CA GLY A 23 8.55 9.27 -7.40
C GLY A 23 9.80 9.07 -8.26
N VAL A 24 10.82 8.37 -7.76
CA VAL A 24 12.06 8.03 -8.49
C VAL A 24 11.79 7.44 -9.89
N ASN A 25 10.80 6.57 -10.04
CA ASN A 25 10.49 5.95 -11.35
C ASN A 25 10.03 6.99 -12.39
N LEU A 26 9.16 7.91 -11.98
CA LEU A 26 8.68 8.99 -12.86
C LEU A 26 9.81 9.97 -13.21
N TYR A 27 10.71 10.23 -12.25
CA TYR A 27 11.92 11.01 -12.48
C TYR A 27 12.82 10.35 -13.54
N LEU A 28 13.13 9.06 -13.41
CA LEU A 28 13.93 8.30 -14.39
C LEU A 28 13.33 8.42 -15.79
N PHE A 29 12.01 8.20 -15.92
CA PHE A 29 11.31 8.32 -17.20
C PHE A 29 11.39 9.74 -17.79
N ARG A 30 11.12 10.77 -16.98
CA ARG A 30 11.16 12.18 -17.43
C ARG A 30 12.56 12.60 -17.87
N LEU A 31 13.58 12.19 -17.12
CA LEU A 31 14.96 12.49 -17.43
C LEU A 31 15.43 11.73 -18.68
N ALA A 32 15.14 10.44 -18.80
CA ALA A 32 15.43 9.66 -20.00
C ALA A 32 14.79 10.28 -21.26
N ARG A 33 13.52 10.70 -21.15
CA ARG A 33 12.76 11.34 -22.23
C ARG A 33 13.45 12.56 -22.82
N VAL A 34 14.09 13.40 -21.99
CA VAL A 34 14.81 14.60 -22.46
C VAL A 34 16.23 14.31 -22.90
N LEU A 35 16.88 13.29 -22.32
CA LEU A 35 18.27 12.94 -22.66
C LEU A 35 18.39 12.26 -24.03
N HIS A 36 17.34 11.60 -24.55
CA HIS A 36 17.32 11.00 -25.90
C HIS A 36 17.71 11.99 -27.02
N ALA A 37 17.47 13.30 -26.83
CA ALA A 37 17.88 14.33 -27.79
C ALA A 37 19.38 14.61 -27.84
N TYR A 38 20.12 14.21 -26.79
CA TYR A 38 21.47 14.68 -26.53
C TYR A 38 22.48 13.56 -26.31
N ARG A 39 22.03 12.35 -26.02
CA ARG A 39 22.85 11.26 -25.53
C ARG A 39 22.45 9.94 -26.17
N THR A 40 23.44 9.07 -26.32
CA THR A 40 23.24 7.67 -26.70
C THR A 40 22.59 6.90 -25.56
N GLU A 41 21.91 5.79 -25.87
CA GLU A 41 21.28 4.93 -24.87
C GLU A 41 22.24 4.51 -23.74
N ARG A 42 23.47 4.12 -24.10
CA ARG A 42 24.52 3.78 -23.13
C ARG A 42 24.84 4.93 -22.17
N GLU A 43 24.91 6.15 -22.67
CA GLU A 43 25.17 7.34 -21.86
C GLU A 43 23.97 7.67 -20.98
N ILE A 44 22.74 7.55 -21.50
CA ILE A 44 21.52 7.75 -20.71
C ILE A 44 21.50 6.80 -19.52
N LEU A 45 21.74 5.50 -19.75
CA LEU A 45 21.81 4.50 -18.68
C LEU A 45 22.84 4.87 -17.62
N ALA A 46 24.06 5.26 -18.03
CA ALA A 46 25.11 5.67 -17.10
C ALA A 46 24.71 6.91 -16.29
N MET A 47 24.10 7.92 -16.92
CA MET A 47 23.65 9.14 -16.25
C MET A 47 22.50 8.88 -15.27
N LEU A 48 21.52 8.03 -15.66
CA LEU A 48 20.42 7.65 -14.78
C LEU A 48 20.93 6.88 -13.56
N ARG A 49 21.80 5.87 -13.74
CA ARG A 49 22.43 5.13 -12.64
C ARG A 49 23.13 6.07 -11.65
N ALA A 50 23.95 6.98 -12.17
CA ALA A 50 24.66 7.95 -11.35
C ALA A 50 23.70 8.86 -10.57
N SER A 51 22.61 9.33 -11.21
CA SER A 51 21.66 10.25 -10.59
C SER A 51 20.85 9.63 -9.43
N VAL A 52 20.64 8.31 -9.43
CA VAL A 52 19.82 7.64 -8.41
C VAL A 52 20.61 6.81 -7.40
N ALA A 53 21.94 6.74 -7.52
CA ALA A 53 22.81 5.97 -6.62
C ALA A 53 22.64 6.36 -5.13
N GLY A 54 22.29 7.62 -4.84
CA GLY A 54 22.07 8.14 -3.49
C GLY A 54 20.61 8.39 -3.13
N CYS A 55 19.63 7.88 -3.89
CA CYS A 55 18.22 8.23 -3.68
C CYS A 55 17.60 7.61 -2.41
N GLY A 56 18.32 6.79 -1.65
CA GLY A 56 17.83 6.16 -0.42
C GLY A 56 17.07 4.84 -0.65
N ARG A 57 17.13 4.27 -1.86
CA ARG A 57 16.76 2.88 -2.15
C ARG A 57 17.66 2.30 -3.23
N GLU A 58 17.72 0.99 -3.32
CA GLU A 58 18.29 0.32 -4.48
C GLU A 58 17.36 0.49 -5.69
N VAL A 59 17.93 0.93 -6.81
CA VAL A 59 17.25 1.03 -8.10
C VAL A 59 17.85 -0.03 -9.01
N GLY A 60 17.10 -1.09 -9.26
CA GLY A 60 17.57 -2.21 -10.07
C GLY A 60 17.79 -1.81 -11.53
N GLU A 61 18.77 -2.45 -12.17
CA GLU A 61 19.16 -2.19 -13.56
C GLU A 61 17.99 -2.24 -14.55
N GLN A 62 17.10 -3.22 -14.36
CA GLN A 62 15.90 -3.41 -15.18
C GLN A 62 14.91 -2.23 -15.07
N GLU A 63 14.85 -1.55 -13.92
CA GLU A 63 14.00 -0.37 -13.76
C GLU A 63 14.51 0.80 -14.62
N ILE A 64 15.83 0.97 -14.68
CA ILE A 64 16.50 2.01 -15.45
C ILE A 64 16.36 1.72 -16.95
N LEU A 65 16.66 0.49 -17.38
CA LEU A 65 16.49 0.04 -18.77
C LEU A 65 15.06 0.30 -19.26
N ARG A 66 14.06 -0.11 -18.47
CA ARG A 66 12.64 0.10 -18.79
C ARG A 66 12.28 1.58 -18.92
N ALA A 67 12.83 2.45 -18.07
CA ALA A 67 12.57 3.89 -18.16
C ALA A 67 13.12 4.49 -19.47
N VAL A 68 14.30 4.04 -19.91
CA VAL A 68 14.89 4.45 -21.20
C VAL A 68 14.10 3.93 -22.38
N GLU A 69 13.73 2.64 -22.37
CA GLU A 69 12.94 2.01 -23.42
C GLU A 69 11.56 2.68 -23.57
N ASN A 70 10.82 2.82 -22.47
CA ASN A 70 9.47 3.40 -22.48
C ASN A 70 9.47 4.88 -22.90
N SER A 71 10.53 5.63 -22.59
CA SER A 71 10.63 7.04 -22.95
C SER A 71 11.02 7.26 -24.42
N ARG A 72 11.62 6.28 -25.09
CA ARG A 72 12.14 6.39 -26.46
C ARG A 72 11.06 6.82 -27.47
N ARG A 73 9.86 6.23 -27.38
CA ARG A 73 8.74 6.53 -28.30
C ARG A 73 8.17 7.94 -28.13
N VAL A 74 8.44 8.57 -26.98
CA VAL A 74 7.95 9.91 -26.63
C VAL A 74 9.12 10.85 -26.32
N ALA A 75 10.30 10.54 -26.88
CA ALA A 75 11.51 11.33 -26.70
C ALA A 75 11.25 12.78 -27.08
N TRP A 76 11.70 13.69 -26.23
CA TRP A 76 11.60 15.11 -26.50
C TRP A 76 12.58 15.50 -27.62
N GLN A 77 12.16 16.38 -28.53
CA GLN A 77 12.96 16.82 -29.66
C GLN A 77 13.22 18.33 -29.56
N PRO A 78 14.48 18.81 -29.65
CA PRO A 78 14.79 20.23 -29.62
C PRO A 78 14.17 20.96 -30.81
N GLY A 79 13.60 22.14 -30.58
CA GLY A 79 13.10 23.02 -31.64
C GLY A 79 11.79 22.57 -32.33
N VAL A 80 11.34 21.34 -32.09
CA VAL A 80 10.00 20.90 -32.49
C VAL A 80 9.03 21.47 -31.47
N ALA A 81 8.20 22.44 -31.90
CA ALA A 81 7.07 22.87 -31.10
C ALA A 81 6.29 21.62 -30.71
N ASN A 82 6.02 21.45 -29.41
CA ASN A 82 5.18 20.35 -28.94
C ASN A 82 3.94 20.33 -29.85
N GLY A 83 3.71 19.23 -30.57
CA GLY A 83 2.46 19.04 -31.30
C GLY A 83 1.30 19.39 -30.37
N PRO A 84 0.13 19.81 -30.91
CA PRO A 84 -0.98 20.33 -30.11
C PRO A 84 -1.12 19.46 -28.87
N ALA A 85 -0.95 20.09 -27.70
CA ALA A 85 -0.85 19.37 -26.43
C ALA A 85 -1.98 18.34 -26.43
N ARG A 86 -1.61 17.06 -26.48
CA ARG A 86 -2.58 15.97 -26.50
C ARG A 86 -3.56 16.31 -25.38
N PRO A 87 -4.87 16.47 -25.66
CA PRO A 87 -5.81 17.02 -24.69
C PRO A 87 -5.55 16.27 -23.41
N ALA A 88 -5.19 17.02 -22.35
CA ALA A 88 -4.75 16.42 -21.11
C ALA A 88 -5.79 15.38 -20.76
N SER A 89 -5.46 14.09 -20.91
CA SER A 89 -6.39 13.03 -20.58
C SER A 89 -6.77 13.35 -19.15
N ALA A 90 -8.05 13.68 -18.91
CA ALA A 90 -8.49 14.16 -17.61
C ALA A 90 -7.87 13.21 -16.59
N SER A 91 -6.99 13.76 -15.74
CA SER A 91 -6.22 12.92 -14.82
C SER A 91 -7.23 12.02 -14.12
N LEU A 92 -7.04 10.69 -14.22
CA LEU A 92 -7.92 9.73 -13.55
C LEU A 92 -8.14 10.11 -12.08
N TRP A 93 -7.13 10.79 -11.52
CA TRP A 93 -7.08 11.27 -10.15
C TRP A 93 -7.38 12.78 -10.10
N PRO A 94 -8.43 13.21 -9.37
CA PRO A 94 -8.64 14.62 -9.05
C PRO A 94 -7.47 15.15 -8.19
N PRO A 95 -7.25 16.46 -8.09
CA PRO A 95 -6.24 17.01 -7.18
C PRO A 95 -6.55 16.67 -5.72
N ARG A 96 -5.51 16.62 -4.88
CA ARG A 96 -5.68 16.52 -3.42
C ARG A 96 -6.18 17.85 -2.87
N GLU A 97 -7.06 17.81 -1.88
CA GLU A 97 -7.66 19.00 -1.28
C GLU A 97 -7.45 19.00 0.25
N PRO A 98 -6.35 19.60 0.75
CA PRO A 98 -6.05 19.65 2.18
C PRO A 98 -7.15 20.31 3.02
N ALA A 99 -7.82 21.33 2.47
CA ALA A 99 -8.94 21.99 3.14
C ALA A 99 -10.14 21.03 3.33
N ARG A 100 -10.43 20.20 2.31
CA ARG A 100 -11.49 19.19 2.40
C ARG A 100 -11.13 18.07 3.37
N ARG A 101 -9.87 17.65 3.39
CA ARG A 101 -9.35 16.73 4.41
C ARG A 101 -9.55 17.30 5.82
N ALA A 102 -9.14 18.54 6.05
CA ALA A 102 -9.29 19.21 7.35
C ALA A 102 -10.77 19.35 7.77
N ALA A 103 -11.67 19.64 6.82
CA ALA A 103 -13.10 19.69 7.08
C ALA A 103 -13.66 18.33 7.53
N VAL A 104 -13.30 17.23 6.86
CA VAL A 104 -13.71 15.87 7.27
C VAL A 104 -13.19 15.52 8.66
N VAL A 105 -11.92 15.84 8.95
CA VAL A 105 -11.34 15.61 10.29
C VAL A 105 -12.09 16.42 11.35
N ALA A 106 -12.39 17.69 11.08
CA ALA A 106 -13.14 18.55 12.01
C ALA A 106 -14.59 18.09 12.20
N GLN A 107 -15.24 17.57 11.15
CA GLN A 107 -16.58 17.00 11.21
C GLN A 107 -16.66 15.71 12.06
N GLY A 108 -15.54 15.00 12.21
CA GLY A 108 -15.44 13.84 13.08
C GLY A 108 -15.58 14.16 14.57
N ASP A 109 -15.70 15.43 14.96
CA ASP A 109 -15.93 15.90 16.34
C ASP A 109 -14.95 15.28 17.36
N GLY A 110 -13.68 15.18 16.96
CA GLY A 110 -12.63 14.59 17.79
C GLY A 110 -12.51 13.07 17.72
N PHE A 111 -13.20 12.38 16.79
CA PHE A 111 -13.05 10.94 16.57
C PHE A 111 -11.58 10.55 16.40
N THR A 112 -11.13 9.61 17.22
CA THR A 112 -9.73 9.19 17.37
C THR A 112 -9.50 7.76 16.89
N LEU A 113 -8.24 7.34 16.90
CA LEU A 113 -7.88 5.94 16.74
C LEU A 113 -8.47 5.04 17.84
N ALA A 114 -8.62 5.56 19.06
CA ALA A 114 -9.22 4.81 20.16
C ALA A 114 -10.72 4.58 19.90
N ASP A 115 -11.45 5.60 19.43
CA ASP A 115 -12.86 5.47 19.07
C ASP A 115 -13.08 4.46 17.93
N LEU A 116 -12.18 4.45 16.93
CA LEU A 116 -12.19 3.44 15.88
C LEU A 116 -12.04 2.03 16.47
N TRP A 117 -11.08 1.84 17.37
CA TRP A 117 -10.86 0.56 18.03
C TRP A 117 -12.05 0.15 18.91
N GLU A 118 -12.62 1.09 19.65
CA GLU A 118 -13.80 0.86 20.48
C GLU A 118 -15.03 0.51 19.64
N SER A 119 -15.16 1.09 18.44
CA SER A 119 -16.26 0.79 17.53
C SER A 119 -16.18 -0.60 16.88
N SER A 120 -15.05 -1.31 17.01
CA SER A 120 -14.84 -2.62 16.39
C SER A 120 -15.82 -3.66 16.94
N PRO A 121 -16.69 -4.27 16.09
CA PRO A 121 -17.63 -5.30 16.52
C PRO A 121 -16.93 -6.56 17.04
N VAL A 122 -15.82 -6.95 16.41
CA VAL A 122 -14.97 -8.05 16.87
C VAL A 122 -13.77 -7.48 17.60
N ARG A 123 -13.52 -8.00 18.81
CA ARG A 123 -12.34 -7.70 19.62
C ARG A 123 -11.60 -8.98 19.92
N PHE A 124 -10.29 -8.85 20.07
CA PHE A 124 -9.40 -9.94 20.45
C PHE A 124 -8.94 -9.70 21.89
N ASP A 125 -9.19 -10.67 22.76
CA ASP A 125 -8.92 -10.56 24.19
C ASP A 125 -7.46 -10.87 24.55
N ASP A 126 -6.71 -11.44 23.60
CA ASP A 126 -5.31 -11.82 23.74
C ASP A 126 -4.46 -11.37 22.54
N ASP A 127 -3.15 -11.51 22.71
CA ASP A 127 -2.15 -11.22 21.68
C ASP A 127 -1.86 -12.42 20.77
N GLU A 128 -2.67 -13.49 20.82
CA GLU A 128 -2.46 -14.66 19.97
C GLU A 128 -2.64 -14.30 18.50
N PRO A 129 -1.95 -14.99 17.57
CA PRO A 129 -2.11 -14.71 16.14
C PRO A 129 -3.51 -15.08 15.62
N GLN A 130 -4.25 -14.08 15.16
CA GLN A 130 -5.61 -14.15 14.62
C GLN A 130 -5.65 -14.16 13.08
N ALA A 131 -4.50 -14.05 12.42
CA ALA A 131 -4.39 -13.96 10.96
C ALA A 131 -5.19 -15.05 10.22
N GLU A 132 -5.19 -16.28 10.72
CA GLU A 132 -5.90 -17.40 10.09
C GLU A 132 -7.42 -17.24 10.16
N ALA A 133 -7.97 -16.91 11.34
CA ALA A 133 -9.40 -16.75 11.55
C ALA A 133 -9.94 -15.54 10.79
N VAL A 134 -9.19 -14.43 10.79
CA VAL A 134 -9.56 -13.20 10.08
C VAL A 134 -9.55 -13.44 8.58
N ILE A 135 -8.53 -14.12 8.04
CA ILE A 135 -8.50 -14.43 6.60
C ILE A 135 -9.63 -15.39 6.19
N ASP A 136 -10.05 -16.32 7.07
CA ASP A 136 -11.21 -17.17 6.79
C ASP A 136 -12.52 -16.38 6.69
N ALA A 137 -12.71 -15.39 7.58
CA ALA A 137 -13.87 -14.51 7.52
C ALA A 137 -13.84 -13.62 6.27
N LEU A 138 -12.68 -13.07 5.92
CA LEU A 138 -12.54 -12.17 4.77
C LEU A 138 -12.63 -12.89 3.42
N PHE A 139 -12.15 -14.14 3.35
CA PHE A 139 -12.05 -14.94 2.12
C PHE A 139 -12.63 -16.34 2.35
N PRO A 140 -13.96 -16.48 2.42
CA PRO A 140 -14.62 -17.76 2.72
C PRO A 140 -14.33 -18.83 1.66
N GLY A 141 -14.36 -20.09 2.08
CA GLY A 141 -14.09 -21.26 1.23
C GLY A 141 -12.61 -21.57 1.07
N ASP A 142 -12.20 -22.00 -0.13
CA ASP A 142 -10.79 -22.30 -0.44
C ASP A 142 -10.25 -21.52 -1.68
N PRO A 143 -10.32 -20.18 -1.67
CA PRO A 143 -9.90 -19.36 -2.82
C PRO A 143 -8.38 -19.38 -3.02
N LEU A 144 -7.93 -19.04 -4.23
CA LEU A 144 -6.52 -18.77 -4.50
C LEU A 144 -6.14 -17.41 -3.92
N LEU A 145 -5.21 -17.39 -2.96
CA LEU A 145 -4.69 -16.18 -2.34
C LEU A 145 -3.22 -16.00 -2.69
N CYS A 146 -2.86 -14.79 -3.10
CA CYS A 146 -1.47 -14.37 -3.29
C CYS A 146 -0.96 -13.72 -2.01
N CYS A 147 -0.08 -14.41 -1.29
CA CYS A 147 0.50 -13.95 -0.03
C CYS A 147 2.03 -14.02 -0.10
N GLY A 148 2.71 -13.16 0.64
CA GLY A 148 4.16 -13.10 0.63
C GLY A 148 4.79 -12.51 1.88
N GLN A 149 6.04 -12.90 2.12
CA GLN A 149 6.89 -12.27 3.12
C GLN A 149 7.43 -10.93 2.59
N SER A 150 7.60 -10.81 1.28
CA SER A 150 8.02 -9.59 0.60
C SER A 150 7.46 -9.52 -0.82
N LYS A 151 7.74 -8.42 -1.53
CA LYS A 151 7.36 -8.26 -2.95
C LYS A 151 8.15 -9.17 -3.90
N SER A 152 9.21 -9.82 -3.44
CA SER A 152 10.01 -10.79 -4.20
C SER A 152 9.82 -12.23 -3.74
N LEU A 153 9.40 -12.42 -2.48
CA LEU A 153 9.13 -13.74 -1.89
C LEU A 153 7.64 -13.88 -1.57
N PHE A 154 6.91 -14.42 -2.55
CA PHE A 154 5.46 -14.61 -2.50
C PHE A 154 5.06 -15.87 -3.26
N ALA A 155 3.83 -16.32 -3.04
CA ALA A 155 3.22 -17.37 -3.84
C ALA A 155 1.71 -17.12 -3.99
N THR A 156 1.09 -17.75 -4.98
CA THR A 156 -0.35 -17.87 -5.13
C THR A 156 -0.73 -19.33 -4.89
N ARG A 157 -1.49 -19.56 -3.82
CA ARG A 157 -1.91 -20.89 -3.38
C ARG A 157 -3.35 -20.86 -2.87
N ARG A 158 -4.00 -22.01 -2.90
CA ARG A 158 -5.30 -22.20 -2.24
C ARG A 158 -5.18 -21.84 -0.74
N ARG A 159 -6.21 -21.24 -0.17
CA ARG A 159 -6.30 -20.85 1.24
C ARG A 159 -5.91 -21.99 2.19
N SER A 160 -6.31 -23.23 1.88
CA SER A 160 -5.96 -24.46 2.60
C SER A 160 -4.46 -24.74 2.66
N ARG A 161 -3.69 -24.34 1.65
CA ARG A 161 -2.23 -24.50 1.59
C ARG A 161 -1.47 -23.42 2.37
N TRP A 162 -2.16 -22.39 2.83
CA TRP A 162 -1.58 -21.32 3.66
C TRP A 162 -1.71 -21.56 5.16
N ARG A 163 -2.49 -22.57 5.57
CA ARG A 163 -2.77 -22.86 6.99
C ARG A 163 -1.49 -22.96 7.82
N GLY A 164 -1.49 -22.26 8.95
CA GLY A 164 -0.38 -22.20 9.92
C GLY A 164 0.77 -21.30 9.48
N ARG A 165 0.61 -20.50 8.42
CA ARG A 165 1.71 -19.67 7.86
C ARG A 165 1.37 -18.19 7.78
N LEU A 166 0.08 -17.82 7.80
CA LEU A 166 -0.35 -16.45 7.46
C LEU A 166 0.20 -15.40 8.43
N ALA A 167 0.26 -15.71 9.73
CA ALA A 167 0.84 -14.82 10.74
C ALA A 167 2.32 -14.48 10.48
N GLY A 168 3.07 -15.37 9.81
CA GLY A 168 4.48 -15.14 9.45
C GLY A 168 4.68 -14.36 8.15
N LEU A 169 3.61 -13.94 7.47
CA LEU A 169 3.69 -13.22 6.21
C LEU A 169 3.43 -11.72 6.39
N ALA A 170 3.91 -10.92 5.45
CA ALA A 170 3.81 -9.46 5.52
C ALA A 170 2.79 -8.87 4.56
N LEU A 171 2.43 -9.60 3.51
CA LEU A 171 1.68 -9.07 2.37
C LEU A 171 0.63 -10.06 1.87
N ILE A 172 -0.47 -9.50 1.38
CA ILE A 172 -1.55 -10.20 0.67
C ILE A 172 -2.08 -9.33 -0.47
N VAL A 173 -2.57 -9.95 -1.54
CA VAL A 173 -3.41 -9.27 -2.55
C VAL A 173 -4.86 -9.29 -2.06
N PRO A 174 -5.57 -8.15 -1.99
CA PRO A 174 -6.87 -8.04 -1.32
C PRO A 174 -8.04 -8.60 -2.16
N SER A 175 -7.76 -9.46 -3.12
CA SER A 175 -8.74 -10.08 -4.00
C SER A 175 -8.26 -11.47 -4.41
N PRO A 176 -9.16 -12.46 -4.51
CA PRO A 176 -8.80 -13.80 -4.98
C PRO A 176 -8.14 -13.76 -6.36
N MET A 177 -7.18 -14.65 -6.57
CA MET A 177 -6.54 -14.85 -7.85
C MET A 177 -7.37 -15.80 -8.72
N THR A 178 -7.34 -15.62 -10.04
CA THR A 178 -8.07 -16.48 -10.99
C THR A 178 -7.29 -17.74 -11.36
N SER A 179 -5.97 -17.72 -11.20
CA SER A 179 -5.07 -18.84 -11.52
C SER A 179 -3.82 -18.80 -10.63
N ARG A 180 -2.97 -19.83 -10.72
CA ARG A 180 -1.71 -19.86 -9.95
C ARG A 180 -0.68 -18.89 -10.51
N THR A 181 -0.70 -18.66 -11.82
CA THR A 181 0.20 -17.76 -12.53
C THR A 181 -0.56 -17.00 -13.61
N GLY A 182 0.00 -15.88 -14.04
CA GLY A 182 -0.41 -15.15 -15.23
C GLY A 182 0.78 -14.45 -15.87
N ARG A 183 0.53 -13.72 -16.96
CA ARG A 183 1.55 -12.94 -17.65
C ARG A 183 1.63 -11.51 -17.09
N THR A 184 2.84 -11.00 -16.93
CA THR A 184 3.11 -9.59 -16.63
C THR A 184 2.98 -8.75 -17.91
N GLN A 185 3.02 -7.42 -17.77
CA GLN A 185 3.00 -6.51 -18.94
C GLN A 185 4.19 -6.70 -19.89
N ASP A 186 5.33 -7.16 -19.36
CA ASP A 186 6.53 -7.52 -20.12
C ASP A 186 6.57 -9.01 -20.52
N GLY A 187 5.43 -9.71 -20.45
CA GLY A 187 5.23 -11.05 -21.00
C GLY A 187 5.77 -12.21 -20.16
N ARG A 188 6.42 -11.94 -19.02
CA ARG A 188 6.96 -12.94 -18.09
C ARG A 188 5.84 -13.64 -17.33
N VAL A 189 6.07 -14.89 -16.95
CA VAL A 189 5.13 -15.64 -16.08
C VAL A 189 5.41 -15.30 -14.62
N SER A 190 4.37 -14.96 -13.86
CA SER A 190 4.48 -14.66 -12.43
C SER A 190 3.21 -15.13 -11.69
N GLN A 191 3.35 -15.47 -10.40
CA GLN A 191 2.21 -15.79 -9.54
C GLN A 191 1.43 -14.53 -9.12
N HIS A 192 2.05 -13.36 -9.24
CA HIS A 192 1.52 -12.05 -8.87
C HIS A 192 1.46 -11.16 -10.11
N THR A 193 0.28 -11.06 -10.73
CA THR A 193 0.04 -10.19 -11.89
C THR A 193 -1.38 -9.66 -11.87
N LEU A 194 -1.60 -8.49 -12.48
CA LEU A 194 -2.93 -7.91 -12.67
C LEU A 194 -3.85 -8.82 -13.50
N ALA A 195 -3.31 -9.49 -14.51
CA ALA A 195 -4.04 -10.43 -15.36
C ALA A 195 -4.49 -11.69 -14.60
N ASN A 196 -3.78 -12.05 -13.52
CA ASN A 196 -4.10 -13.18 -12.65
C ASN A 196 -4.97 -12.80 -11.44
N THR A 197 -5.26 -11.52 -11.23
CA THR A 197 -6.13 -11.07 -10.13
C THR A 197 -7.58 -11.10 -10.59
N GLY A 198 -8.48 -11.65 -9.78
CA GLY A 198 -9.91 -11.67 -10.04
C GLY A 198 -10.59 -10.31 -9.80
N PRO A 199 -11.93 -10.28 -9.88
CA PRO A 199 -12.71 -9.10 -9.51
C PRO A 199 -12.35 -8.60 -8.11
N ARG A 200 -12.49 -7.28 -7.90
CA ARG A 200 -12.11 -6.68 -6.63
C ARG A 200 -13.06 -7.14 -5.52
N ARG A 201 -12.52 -7.86 -4.53
CA ARG A 201 -13.27 -8.23 -3.31
C ARG A 201 -13.24 -7.10 -2.28
N TYR A 202 -12.06 -6.53 -2.05
CA TYR A 202 -11.86 -5.39 -1.17
C TYR A 202 -11.14 -4.25 -1.89
N LEU A 203 -11.63 -3.02 -1.66
CA LEU A 203 -10.88 -1.81 -1.94
C LEU A 203 -10.10 -1.42 -0.69
N ILE A 204 -8.79 -1.25 -0.85
CA ILE A 204 -7.93 -0.83 0.25
C ILE A 204 -7.65 0.66 0.11
N ILE A 205 -7.93 1.40 1.16
CA ILE A 205 -7.63 2.83 1.26
C ILE A 205 -6.51 2.97 2.27
N GLU A 206 -5.31 3.29 1.77
CA GLU A 206 -4.14 3.55 2.61
C GLU A 206 -4.05 5.05 2.90
N GLN A 207 -4.16 5.40 4.19
CA GLN A 207 -3.87 6.74 4.68
C GLN A 207 -2.44 6.74 5.23
N ASP A 208 -1.56 7.57 4.70
CA ASP A 208 -0.14 7.67 5.10
C ASP A 208 0.26 9.07 5.58
N GLY A 209 -0.63 10.05 5.44
CA GLY A 209 -0.47 11.42 5.93
C GLY A 209 -1.26 11.70 7.21
N GLY A 210 -0.82 12.73 7.95
CA GLY A 210 -1.49 13.17 9.17
C GLY A 210 -1.13 12.37 10.44
N THR A 211 -1.85 12.65 11.52
CA THR A 211 -1.78 11.88 12.77
C THR A 211 -2.58 10.57 12.65
N PRO A 212 -2.32 9.55 13.49
CA PRO A 212 -3.13 8.33 13.49
C PRO A 212 -4.62 8.59 13.69
N ASP A 213 -4.99 9.56 14.52
CA ASP A 213 -6.39 9.96 14.76
C ASP A 213 -7.03 10.56 13.51
N GLU A 214 -6.33 11.45 12.80
CA GLU A 214 -6.81 11.98 11.52
C GLU A 214 -7.01 10.87 10.48
N GLN A 215 -6.10 9.88 10.45
CA GLN A 215 -6.24 8.73 9.56
C GLN A 215 -7.48 7.90 9.94
N ALA A 216 -7.68 7.63 11.23
CA ALA A 216 -8.84 6.88 11.74
C ALA A 216 -10.15 7.59 11.43
N ALA A 217 -10.24 8.90 11.69
CA ALA A 217 -11.42 9.72 11.39
C ALA A 217 -11.78 9.68 9.90
N ILE A 218 -10.79 9.75 9.01
CA ILE A 218 -11.03 9.68 7.56
C ILE A 218 -11.50 8.28 7.14
N LEU A 219 -10.92 7.22 7.70
CA LEU A 219 -11.36 5.86 7.40
C LEU A 219 -12.79 5.61 7.89
N ALA A 220 -13.13 6.08 9.09
CA ALA A 220 -14.48 6.02 9.64
C ALA A 220 -15.47 6.84 8.78
N HIS A 221 -15.10 8.05 8.37
CA HIS A 221 -15.89 8.90 7.46
C HIS A 221 -16.26 8.16 6.17
N LEU A 222 -15.28 7.51 5.54
CA LEU A 222 -15.47 6.72 4.33
C LEU A 222 -16.33 5.47 4.57
N GLY A 223 -16.41 4.98 5.82
CA GLY A 223 -17.28 3.88 6.25
C GLY A 223 -18.77 4.17 6.06
N HIS A 224 -19.18 5.44 6.03
CA HIS A 224 -20.56 5.83 5.71
C HIS A 224 -20.89 5.65 4.21
N MET A 225 -19.89 5.52 3.33
CA MET A 225 -20.07 5.41 1.87
C MET A 225 -19.92 3.98 1.36
N ALA A 226 -19.09 3.19 2.03
CA ALA A 226 -18.91 1.78 1.74
C ALA A 226 -18.63 1.00 3.02
N PRO A 227 -19.02 -0.29 3.09
CA PRO A 227 -18.86 -1.08 4.30
C PRO A 227 -17.37 -1.23 4.64
N LEU A 228 -16.95 -0.62 5.76
CA LEU A 228 -15.63 -0.82 6.34
C LEU A 228 -15.61 -2.18 7.02
N THR A 229 -14.73 -3.08 6.60
CA THR A 229 -14.65 -4.45 7.11
C THR A 229 -13.48 -4.62 8.06
N LEU A 230 -12.36 -3.94 7.79
CA LEU A 230 -11.14 -4.13 8.56
C LEU A 230 -10.28 -2.87 8.51
N VAL A 231 -9.63 -2.52 9.62
CA VAL A 231 -8.52 -1.56 9.64
C VAL A 231 -7.26 -2.23 10.17
N VAL A 232 -6.19 -2.17 9.39
CA VAL A 232 -4.88 -2.72 9.74
C VAL A 232 -3.87 -1.61 9.92
N HIS A 233 -3.15 -1.61 11.03
CA HIS A 233 -1.95 -0.79 11.18
C HIS A 233 -0.81 -1.40 10.36
N SER A 234 -0.15 -0.62 9.51
CA SER A 234 0.85 -1.15 8.57
C SER A 234 2.16 -1.63 9.22
N GLY A 235 2.24 -1.58 10.55
CA GLY A 235 3.46 -1.80 11.33
C GLY A 235 4.48 -0.69 11.09
N ARG A 236 4.03 0.54 10.81
CA ARG A 236 4.85 1.77 10.84
C ARG A 236 3.99 2.97 11.22
N ARG A 237 3.35 3.60 10.24
CA ARG A 237 2.59 4.86 10.41
C ARG A 237 1.22 4.86 9.72
N SER A 238 1.06 4.09 8.64
CA SER A 238 -0.15 4.13 7.83
C SER A 238 -1.23 3.17 8.34
N LEU A 239 -2.47 3.62 8.25
CA LEU A 239 -3.66 2.80 8.45
C LEU A 239 -4.23 2.36 7.09
N HIS A 240 -4.56 1.08 7.00
CA HIS A 240 -5.13 0.46 5.81
C HIS A 240 -6.58 0.11 6.10
N GLY A 241 -7.53 0.89 5.56
CA GLY A 241 -8.95 0.57 5.63
C GLY A 241 -9.36 -0.35 4.48
N TRP A 242 -9.96 -1.49 4.80
CA TRP A 242 -10.47 -2.48 3.87
C TRP A 242 -11.98 -2.31 3.73
N TYR A 243 -12.43 -1.92 2.54
CA TYR A 243 -13.84 -1.73 2.24
C TYR A 243 -14.34 -2.88 1.37
N HIS A 244 -15.40 -3.55 1.80
CA HIS A 244 -16.00 -4.64 1.02
C HIS A 244 -16.68 -4.08 -0.24
N CYS A 245 -16.29 -4.59 -1.41
CA CYS A 245 -16.81 -4.13 -2.70
C CYS A 245 -17.12 -5.27 -3.68
N ALA A 246 -17.14 -6.52 -3.23
CA ALA A 246 -17.55 -7.63 -4.08
C ALA A 246 -18.96 -7.39 -4.63
N GLY A 247 -19.16 -7.62 -5.93
CA GLY A 247 -20.44 -7.38 -6.60
C GLY A 247 -20.76 -5.91 -6.92
N ARG A 248 -19.97 -4.94 -6.45
CA ARG A 248 -20.15 -3.52 -6.81
C ARG A 248 -19.55 -3.21 -8.18
N ALA A 249 -20.14 -2.24 -8.86
CA ALA A 249 -19.61 -1.76 -10.13
C ALA A 249 -18.22 -1.11 -9.93
N GLU A 250 -17.30 -1.31 -10.88
CA GLU A 250 -15.96 -0.72 -10.79
C GLU A 250 -16.01 0.81 -10.79
N ALA A 251 -17.02 1.42 -11.45
CA ALA A 251 -17.23 2.86 -11.47
C ALA A 251 -17.55 3.44 -10.08
N GLU A 252 -18.38 2.77 -9.29
CA GLU A 252 -18.71 3.17 -7.91
C GLU A 252 -17.49 3.06 -7.01
N THR A 253 -16.76 1.95 -7.15
CA THR A 253 -15.53 1.71 -6.39
C THR A 253 -14.45 2.73 -6.74
N LEU A 254 -14.37 3.14 -8.01
CA LEU A 254 -13.49 4.21 -8.48
C LEU A 254 -13.91 5.57 -7.91
N ALA A 255 -15.21 5.87 -7.82
CA ALA A 255 -15.69 7.12 -7.23
C ALA A 255 -15.26 7.24 -5.77
N LEU A 256 -15.42 6.16 -4.98
CA LEU A 256 -14.92 6.09 -3.61
C LEU A 256 -13.40 6.29 -3.54
N MET A 257 -12.63 5.58 -4.37
CA MET A 257 -11.17 5.71 -4.39
C MET A 257 -10.72 7.13 -4.76
N ARG A 258 -11.38 7.78 -5.72
CA ARG A 258 -11.10 9.16 -6.12
C ARG A 258 -11.39 10.12 -4.98
N TYR A 259 -12.50 9.95 -4.28
CA TYR A 259 -12.81 10.77 -3.11
C TYR A 259 -11.77 10.58 -2.00
N ALA A 260 -11.43 9.33 -1.67
CA ALA A 260 -10.37 9.05 -0.71
C ALA A 260 -9.02 9.64 -1.12
N TYR A 261 -8.69 9.63 -2.41
CA TYR A 261 -7.49 10.29 -2.94
C TYR A 261 -7.53 11.81 -2.73
N VAL A 262 -8.68 12.47 -2.95
CA VAL A 262 -8.85 13.91 -2.64
C VAL A 262 -8.50 14.18 -1.17
N LEU A 263 -8.92 13.30 -0.27
CA LEU A 263 -8.63 13.36 1.17
C LEU A 263 -7.20 12.95 1.56
N GLY A 264 -6.38 12.52 0.60
CA GLY A 264 -4.96 12.22 0.80
C GLY A 264 -4.56 10.74 0.76
N ALA A 265 -5.46 9.81 0.42
CA ALA A 265 -5.11 8.40 0.30
C ALA A 265 -4.09 8.13 -0.84
N ASP A 266 -3.25 7.10 -0.68
CA ASP A 266 -2.38 6.64 -1.78
C ASP A 266 -3.21 6.02 -2.90
N ARG A 267 -2.94 6.40 -4.16
CA ARG A 267 -3.59 5.84 -5.35
C ARG A 267 -3.11 4.44 -5.73
N ALA A 268 -1.98 3.97 -5.20
CA ALA A 268 -1.36 2.70 -5.61
C ALA A 268 -2.28 1.50 -5.34
N THR A 269 -3.09 1.55 -4.28
CA THR A 269 -4.06 0.50 -3.92
C THR A 269 -5.26 0.41 -4.86
N TRP A 270 -5.40 1.35 -5.81
CA TRP A 270 -6.32 1.18 -6.92
C TRP A 270 -5.92 0.02 -7.84
N THR A 271 -4.64 -0.30 -7.99
CA THR A 271 -4.24 -1.48 -8.76
C THR A 271 -4.75 -2.74 -8.06
N ARG A 272 -5.59 -3.56 -8.73
CA ARG A 272 -6.22 -4.76 -8.12
C ARG A 272 -5.19 -5.75 -7.55
N SER A 273 -4.05 -5.89 -8.22
CA SER A 273 -2.95 -6.75 -7.78
C SER A 273 -2.01 -6.06 -6.79
N GLN A 274 -2.30 -4.87 -6.26
CA GLN A 274 -1.37 -4.23 -5.32
C GLN A 274 -1.26 -5.07 -4.05
N PHE A 275 -0.02 -5.36 -3.63
CA PHE A 275 0.21 -5.97 -2.31
C PHE A 275 -0.13 -4.96 -1.21
N VAL A 276 -0.93 -5.41 -0.25
CA VAL A 276 -1.28 -4.67 0.96
C VAL A 276 -0.88 -5.47 2.19
N ARG A 277 -1.02 -4.85 3.36
CA ARG A 277 -0.66 -5.46 4.64
C ARG A 277 -1.60 -6.60 4.96
N ILE A 278 -1.05 -7.77 5.28
CA ILE A 278 -1.88 -8.91 5.70
C ILE A 278 -2.34 -8.68 7.14
N PRO A 279 -3.63 -8.88 7.45
CA PRO A 279 -4.16 -8.66 8.80
C PRO A 279 -3.43 -9.59 9.76
N ASP A 280 -2.92 -9.00 10.83
CA ASP A 280 -2.25 -9.73 11.91
C ASP A 280 -0.99 -10.51 11.53
N GLY A 281 -0.40 -10.20 10.38
CA GLY A 281 0.89 -10.78 9.98
C GLY A 281 2.09 -10.01 10.55
N LEU A 282 3.27 -10.55 10.31
CA LEU A 282 4.54 -9.94 10.69
C LEU A 282 5.25 -9.32 9.50
N ARG A 283 5.80 -8.13 9.73
CA ARG A 283 6.76 -7.52 8.83
C ARG A 283 8.11 -8.23 8.87
N ASP A 284 8.93 -7.94 7.87
CA ASP A 284 10.35 -8.31 7.81
C ASP A 284 11.16 -7.86 9.05
N ASN A 285 10.80 -6.72 9.63
CA ASN A 285 11.38 -6.20 10.86
C ASN A 285 10.71 -6.73 12.15
N GLY A 286 9.86 -7.75 12.06
CA GLY A 286 9.16 -8.35 13.20
C GLY A 286 7.98 -7.54 13.76
N GLN A 287 7.69 -6.36 13.22
CA GLN A 287 6.54 -5.58 13.68
C GLN A 287 5.23 -6.21 13.22
N ARG A 288 4.31 -6.41 14.17
CA ARG A 288 2.97 -6.95 13.95
C ARG A 288 2.08 -5.92 13.24
N GLN A 289 1.28 -6.40 12.30
CA GLN A 289 0.30 -5.62 11.57
C GLN A 289 -1.03 -5.70 12.30
N TYR A 290 -1.14 -4.96 13.41
CA TYR A 290 -2.29 -5.02 14.31
C TYR A 290 -3.60 -4.73 13.61
N ILE A 291 -4.63 -5.49 14.00
CA ILE A 291 -6.00 -5.24 13.62
C ILE A 291 -6.58 -4.24 14.60
N LEU A 292 -7.01 -3.10 14.09
CA LEU A 292 -7.58 -2.01 14.88
C LEU A 292 -9.10 -2.02 14.83
N TYR A 293 -9.68 -2.52 13.74
CA TYR A 293 -11.12 -2.65 13.55
C TYR A 293 -11.40 -3.91 12.74
N LEU A 294 -12.43 -4.67 13.09
CA LEU A 294 -12.92 -5.82 12.33
C LEU A 294 -14.44 -5.96 12.45
N ASP A 295 -15.11 -5.83 11.32
CA ASP A 295 -16.50 -6.19 11.10
C ASP A 295 -16.57 -7.18 9.92
N PRO A 296 -16.72 -8.48 10.17
CA PRO A 296 -16.79 -9.48 9.11
C PRO A 296 -18.18 -9.57 8.46
N GLU A 297 -19.24 -8.96 9.02
CA GLU A 297 -20.60 -9.12 8.50
C GLU A 297 -20.75 -8.68 7.04
N PRO A 298 -20.19 -7.54 6.59
CA PRO A 298 -20.24 -7.15 5.19
C PRO A 298 -19.65 -8.20 4.22
N ALA A 299 -18.69 -9.00 4.69
CA ALA A 299 -18.05 -10.04 3.91
C ALA A 299 -18.81 -11.38 3.94
N LEU A 300 -19.53 -11.65 5.04
CA LEU A 300 -20.31 -12.87 5.26
C LEU A 300 -21.69 -12.80 4.61
N ASN A 301 -22.31 -11.61 4.61
CA ASN A 301 -23.64 -11.37 4.02
C ASN A 301 -23.59 -11.17 2.49
N ALA A 302 -22.40 -11.20 1.90
CA ALA A 302 -22.23 -11.17 0.46
C ALA A 302 -22.52 -12.57 -0.10
N GLU A 303 -23.61 -12.69 -0.86
CA GLU A 303 -23.95 -13.92 -1.60
C GLU A 303 -22.70 -14.48 -2.31
N PRO A 304 -22.40 -15.78 -2.18
CA PRO A 304 -21.26 -16.36 -2.86
C PRO A 304 -21.39 -16.09 -4.36
N CYS A 305 -20.31 -15.64 -5.00
CA CYS A 305 -20.24 -15.55 -6.46
C CYS A 305 -20.62 -16.92 -7.04
N ALA A 306 -21.85 -17.03 -7.53
CA ALA A 306 -22.33 -18.24 -8.19
C ALA A 306 -21.39 -18.57 -9.35
N GLU A 307 -21.00 -19.83 -9.43
CA GLU A 307 -20.21 -20.36 -10.54
C GLU A 307 -20.90 -20.05 -11.88
N GLU A 308 -20.12 -19.55 -12.84
CA GLU A 308 -20.57 -19.20 -14.19
C GLU A 308 -21.16 -20.42 -14.90
N GLY A 309 -22.45 -20.35 -15.20
CA GLY A 309 -23.15 -21.42 -15.94
C GLY A 309 -24.49 -21.01 -16.58
N ARG A 310 -24.77 -19.72 -16.77
CA ARG A 310 -25.93 -19.27 -17.56
C ARG A 310 -25.55 -18.15 -18.51
N GLU A 311 -25.82 -18.37 -19.80
CA GLU A 311 -25.77 -17.37 -20.86
C GLU A 311 -26.61 -16.13 -20.49
N PRO A 312 -26.18 -14.92 -20.88
CA PRO A 312 -26.85 -13.70 -20.47
C PRO A 312 -28.10 -13.48 -21.33
N GLU A 313 -29.28 -13.82 -20.80
CA GLU A 313 -30.51 -13.20 -21.26
C GLU A 313 -30.44 -11.69 -20.99
N ALA A 314 -30.63 -10.92 -22.06
CA ALA A 314 -30.64 -9.46 -22.07
C ALA A 314 -31.64 -8.90 -21.04
N ARG A 315 -31.13 -8.49 -19.87
CA ARG A 315 -31.91 -7.74 -18.89
C ARG A 315 -31.73 -6.25 -19.13
N ARG A 316 -32.86 -5.62 -19.42
CA ARG A 316 -33.08 -4.18 -19.58
C ARG A 316 -32.46 -3.39 -18.42
N ASN A 317 -31.85 -2.26 -18.77
CA ASN A 317 -31.30 -1.25 -17.85
C ASN A 317 -32.25 -0.96 -16.68
N PRO A 318 -31.80 -1.10 -15.42
CA PRO A 318 -32.41 -0.42 -14.30
C PRO A 318 -31.92 1.03 -14.22
N GLU A 319 -32.85 1.94 -13.98
CA GLU A 319 -32.69 3.39 -13.83
C GLU A 319 -31.70 3.82 -12.71
N PRO A 320 -31.06 5.00 -12.81
CA PRO A 320 -29.94 5.42 -11.98
C PRO A 320 -30.39 6.09 -10.67
N SER A 321 -30.69 5.32 -9.63
CA SER A 321 -31.10 5.88 -8.32
C SER A 321 -29.95 6.08 -7.33
N ALA A 322 -28.87 5.29 -7.41
CA ALA A 322 -27.78 5.34 -6.40
C ALA A 322 -26.64 6.33 -6.72
N VAL A 323 -26.40 6.65 -8.00
CA VAL A 323 -25.30 7.54 -8.43
C VAL A 323 -25.60 9.01 -8.08
N ALA A 324 -26.88 9.38 -7.97
CA ALA A 324 -27.28 10.75 -7.69
C ALA A 324 -26.95 11.21 -6.26
N HIS A 325 -26.96 10.32 -5.26
CA HIS A 325 -26.70 10.72 -3.87
C HIS A 325 -25.21 11.04 -3.61
N LEU A 326 -24.29 10.27 -4.20
CA LEU A 326 -22.84 10.52 -4.09
C LEU A 326 -22.37 11.72 -4.93
N ALA A 327 -23.08 12.06 -6.00
CA ALA A 327 -22.79 13.25 -6.81
C ALA A 327 -23.33 14.55 -6.18
N ARG A 328 -24.44 14.48 -5.44
CA ARG A 328 -25.16 15.66 -4.94
C ARG A 328 -24.53 16.30 -3.70
N GLU A 329 -23.73 15.56 -2.93
CA GLU A 329 -22.90 16.15 -1.87
C GLU A 329 -21.59 16.78 -2.39
N ALA A 330 -21.29 16.66 -3.69
CA ALA A 330 -20.08 17.17 -4.30
C ALA A 330 -20.24 18.53 -5.02
N GLU A 331 -21.45 19.11 -5.05
CA GLU A 331 -21.71 20.43 -5.67
C GLU A 331 -22.13 21.47 -4.62
N LEU A 332 -21.27 22.45 -4.36
CA LEU A 332 -21.61 23.69 -3.66
C LEU A 332 -22.01 24.80 -4.66
N PRO A 333 -22.82 25.79 -4.24
CA PRO A 333 -23.42 26.76 -5.14
C PRO A 333 -22.39 27.68 -5.78
N ARG A 334 -22.50 27.88 -7.10
CA ARG A 334 -21.86 29.00 -7.79
C ARG A 334 -22.54 30.28 -7.32
N GLU A 335 -21.85 31.08 -6.52
CA GLU A 335 -22.25 32.47 -6.31
C GLU A 335 -22.23 33.21 -7.65
N VAL A 336 -23.39 33.80 -7.95
CA VAL A 336 -23.65 34.61 -9.13
C VAL A 336 -22.92 35.92 -8.98
N ASN A 337 -21.82 36.06 -9.70
CA ASN A 337 -21.16 37.34 -9.92
C ASN A 337 -22.09 38.23 -10.78
N ARG A 338 -22.69 39.26 -10.17
CA ARG A 338 -23.23 40.42 -10.87
C ARG A 338 -22.42 41.65 -10.49
N ASN A 339 -22.01 42.33 -11.54
CA ASN A 339 -21.04 43.41 -11.72
C ASN A 339 -21.58 44.80 -11.23
N PRO A 340 -20.94 45.94 -11.53
CA PRO A 340 -20.01 46.72 -10.69
C PRO A 340 -20.51 48.17 -10.41
N GLU A 341 -19.62 49.01 -9.86
CA GLU A 341 -19.69 50.49 -9.85
C GLU A 341 -20.70 51.17 -8.90
N ALA A 342 -20.16 51.78 -7.83
CA ALA A 342 -20.31 53.21 -7.49
C ALA A 342 -20.03 53.44 -6.00
N HIS A 343 -18.88 54.03 -5.68
CA HIS A 343 -18.79 55.33 -5.00
C HIS A 343 -17.39 55.56 -4.43
N ALA A 344 -16.77 56.59 -4.97
CA ALA A 344 -15.51 57.17 -4.53
C ALA A 344 -15.68 58.03 -3.28
N ALA A 345 -14.52 58.35 -2.70
CA ALA A 345 -14.21 59.42 -1.73
C ALA A 345 -14.53 59.13 -0.25
N THR A 346 -13.50 58.87 0.55
CA THR A 346 -12.87 59.94 1.35
C THR A 346 -11.51 59.49 1.89
N ALA A 347 -10.49 60.32 1.70
CA ALA A 347 -9.18 60.20 2.31
C ALA A 347 -9.12 61.06 3.58
N ALA A 348 -8.50 60.56 4.66
CA ALA A 348 -7.63 61.33 5.55
C ALA A 348 -7.17 60.50 6.76
N HIS A 349 -5.94 60.78 7.20
CA HIS A 349 -5.33 60.50 8.51
C HIS A 349 -4.67 59.13 8.78
N ARG A 350 -3.36 59.09 8.48
CA ARG A 350 -2.27 58.48 9.29
C ARG A 350 -1.89 59.50 10.40
N PRO A 351 -1.13 59.19 11.50
CA PRO A 351 -0.32 58.00 11.84
C PRO A 351 -0.43 57.64 13.37
N PRO A 352 0.55 57.06 14.10
CA PRO A 352 1.77 56.29 13.77
C PRO A 352 1.89 54.91 14.48
N ALA A 353 2.93 54.15 14.09
CA ALA A 353 3.31 52.85 14.64
C ALA A 353 3.98 52.91 16.03
N PRO A 354 3.87 51.86 16.87
CA PRO A 354 4.74 51.70 18.03
C PRO A 354 5.95 50.80 17.73
N ARG A 355 7.12 51.27 18.16
CA ARG A 355 8.38 50.50 18.24
C ARG A 355 8.44 49.72 19.56
N HIS A 356 9.01 48.51 19.45
CA HIS A 356 9.78 47.71 20.42
C HIS A 356 9.50 47.82 21.93
N LEU A 357 9.36 46.66 22.59
CA LEU A 357 10.14 46.29 23.78
C LEU A 357 9.99 44.79 24.08
N LYS A 358 11.12 44.08 24.16
CA LYS A 358 11.28 42.81 24.89
C LYS A 358 11.23 43.11 26.40
N PRO A 359 10.83 42.12 27.22
CA PRO A 359 11.61 41.87 28.43
C PRO A 359 11.93 40.37 28.64
N GLU A 360 13.11 40.16 29.22
CA GLU A 360 13.67 38.92 29.75
C GLU A 360 13.12 38.57 31.16
N PRO A 361 13.42 37.37 31.69
CA PRO A 361 12.67 36.72 32.78
C PRO A 361 13.27 36.92 34.18
N PRO A 362 12.53 36.51 35.22
CA PRO A 362 13.12 35.78 36.36
C PRO A 362 12.19 34.61 36.80
N SER A 363 12.64 33.39 37.07
CA SER A 363 13.54 32.82 38.09
C SER A 363 12.77 31.92 39.07
N ALA A 364 13.38 30.78 39.35
CA ALA A 364 13.07 29.65 40.25
C ALA A 364 12.38 29.90 41.61
N GLY A 365 11.78 28.80 42.11
CA GLY A 365 11.48 28.49 43.52
C GLY A 365 10.00 28.21 43.77
N ASP A 366 9.56 27.29 44.63
CA ASP A 366 10.10 26.07 45.22
C ASP A 366 8.90 25.34 45.88
N GLU A 367 9.03 24.03 46.08
CA GLU A 367 8.42 23.20 47.14
C GLU A 367 6.87 23.05 47.36
N SER A 368 6.41 21.81 47.09
CA SER A 368 5.86 20.84 48.09
C SER A 368 4.34 20.60 48.29
N ASN A 369 4.07 19.28 48.39
CA ASN A 369 3.08 18.53 49.18
C ASN A 369 1.65 18.23 48.64
N SER A 370 1.42 16.95 48.28
CA SER A 370 0.52 15.95 48.91
C SER A 370 -0.94 16.03 48.45
N GLU A 371 -1.73 14.98 48.20
CA GLU A 371 -1.69 13.56 48.58
C GLU A 371 -2.73 12.79 47.73
N ALA A 372 -2.44 11.51 47.45
CA ALA A 372 -3.33 10.35 47.24
C ALA A 372 -4.70 10.50 46.53
N ARG A 373 -4.87 9.76 45.41
CA ARG A 373 -5.92 8.71 45.27
C ARG A 373 -5.78 7.89 43.97
N ARG A 374 -5.57 6.58 44.18
CA ARG A 374 -6.08 5.41 43.44
C ARG A 374 -5.75 5.26 41.95
N ASN A 375 -4.79 4.36 41.73
CA ASN A 375 -4.54 3.56 40.53
C ASN A 375 -5.80 2.77 40.10
N PRO A 376 -6.08 2.65 38.79
CA PRO A 376 -5.96 1.32 38.19
C PRO A 376 -5.12 1.30 36.90
N LYS A 377 -4.26 0.28 36.84
CA LYS A 377 -3.44 -0.26 35.73
C LYS A 377 -3.74 0.25 34.30
N PRO A 378 -2.71 0.69 33.54
CA PRO A 378 -2.80 0.79 32.09
C PRO A 378 -2.23 -0.47 31.42
N PHE A 379 -2.94 -1.03 30.45
CA PHE A 379 -2.43 -2.04 29.51
C PHE A 379 -2.63 -1.51 28.07
N LEU A 380 -1.61 -1.68 27.23
CA LEU A 380 -1.65 -1.70 25.75
C LEU A 380 -1.81 -0.41 24.92
N LEU A 381 -1.25 0.75 25.31
CA LEU A 381 -1.14 1.92 24.39
C LEU A 381 0.22 2.63 24.32
N ALA A 382 1.26 2.14 25.01
CA ALA A 382 2.49 2.92 25.17
C ALA A 382 3.59 2.77 24.09
N ASN A 383 3.44 1.91 23.08
CA ASN A 383 4.57 1.58 22.17
C ASN A 383 4.49 2.15 20.74
N LEU A 384 3.63 3.15 20.47
CA LEU A 384 3.49 3.72 19.12
C LEU A 384 4.36 4.97 18.84
N THR A 385 5.14 5.49 19.81
CA THR A 385 5.88 6.76 19.63
C THR A 385 7.26 6.85 20.31
N ALA A 386 8.14 5.86 20.16
CA ALA A 386 9.55 6.04 20.54
C ALA A 386 10.50 5.21 19.66
N GLY A 387 11.36 5.89 18.89
CA GLY A 387 12.35 5.20 18.06
C GLY A 387 13.17 6.10 17.14
N ALA A 388 13.68 7.22 17.65
CA ALA A 388 14.76 7.97 17.02
C ALA A 388 15.60 8.65 18.11
N GLU A 389 16.80 8.14 18.39
CA GLU A 389 18.06 8.90 18.49
C GLU A 389 19.24 8.10 19.10
N SER A 390 20.28 7.94 18.26
CA SER A 390 21.74 7.94 18.47
C SER A 390 22.46 7.30 19.69
N ARG A 391 23.53 6.54 19.38
CA ARG A 391 24.97 6.69 19.74
C ARG A 391 25.69 5.37 19.32
N ARG A 392 26.61 5.29 18.35
CA ARG A 392 27.99 5.80 18.17
C ARG A 392 28.99 5.47 19.29
N GLU A 393 30.18 5.03 18.82
CA GLU A 393 31.46 4.69 19.48
C GLU A 393 31.64 3.23 19.96
N ALA A 394 32.76 2.52 19.76
CA ALA A 394 34.00 2.76 19.00
C ALA A 394 34.87 1.46 18.88
N GLY A 395 35.77 1.45 17.88
CA GLY A 395 37.07 0.75 17.81
C GLY A 395 37.09 -0.77 17.59
N SER A 396 38.09 -1.41 16.97
CA SER A 396 39.33 -0.96 16.33
C SER A 396 40.04 -2.18 15.67
N ASN A 397 40.77 -1.93 14.57
CA ASN A 397 41.99 -2.61 14.06
C ASN A 397 41.99 -4.07 13.55
N ASN A 398 42.32 -4.25 12.25
CA ASN A 398 43.62 -4.74 11.72
C ASN A 398 43.53 -4.78 10.16
N GLU A 399 44.30 -4.03 9.36
CA GLU A 399 45.66 -4.34 8.84
C GLU A 399 45.82 -5.81 8.38
N SER A 400 46.27 -6.22 7.18
CA SER A 400 47.01 -5.59 6.07
C SER A 400 47.05 -6.52 4.82
N ARG A 401 46.82 -5.97 3.61
CA ARG A 401 47.52 -6.14 2.29
C ARG A 401 47.95 -7.56 1.75
N PRO A 402 48.44 -7.69 0.49
CA PRO A 402 47.68 -7.70 -0.77
C PRO A 402 47.99 -8.94 -1.66
N GLY A 403 47.12 -9.27 -2.62
CA GLY A 403 47.34 -10.40 -3.55
C GLY A 403 46.89 -10.07 -4.97
N SER A 404 47.88 -9.89 -5.85
CA SER A 404 47.77 -9.68 -7.29
C SER A 404 47.29 -10.94 -8.02
N ALA A 405 46.47 -10.76 -9.08
CA ALA A 405 46.74 -11.21 -10.46
C ALA A 405 45.50 -11.72 -11.23
N ALA A 406 45.53 -11.39 -12.52
CA ALA A 406 45.00 -12.14 -13.66
C ALA A 406 43.49 -12.11 -13.96
N ASN A 407 43.16 -11.21 -14.90
CA ASN A 407 42.46 -11.50 -16.16
C ASN A 407 42.21 -13.00 -16.43
N LEU A 408 40.98 -13.34 -16.82
CA LEU A 408 40.64 -14.20 -17.97
C LEU A 408 39.12 -14.19 -18.20
N ASN A 409 38.70 -13.74 -19.39
CA ASN A 409 37.42 -14.08 -20.02
C ASN A 409 37.38 -15.60 -20.29
N PRO A 410 36.19 -16.23 -20.27
CA PRO A 410 35.56 -16.63 -21.54
C PRO A 410 34.03 -16.40 -21.54
N ALA A 411 33.46 -15.84 -22.60
CA ALA A 411 32.92 -16.55 -23.77
C ALA A 411 31.71 -17.46 -23.45
N SER A 412 30.57 -17.08 -24.02
CA SER A 412 29.34 -17.85 -24.14
C SER A 412 29.56 -19.19 -24.86
N PRO A 413 28.68 -20.18 -24.63
CA PRO A 413 28.26 -21.04 -25.71
C PRO A 413 26.74 -21.09 -25.89
N SER A 414 26.41 -21.29 -27.15
CA SER A 414 25.12 -21.51 -27.80
C SER A 414 24.44 -22.82 -27.39
N ALA A 415 23.16 -22.88 -27.76
CA ALA A 415 22.27 -24.02 -27.70
C ALA A 415 22.85 -25.29 -28.37
N ASP A 416 22.64 -26.45 -27.74
CA ASP A 416 22.02 -27.61 -28.37
C ASP A 416 21.59 -28.66 -27.32
N ASP A 417 20.36 -29.13 -27.52
CA ASP A 417 19.76 -30.45 -27.23
C ASP A 417 20.45 -31.43 -26.26
N GLU A 418 19.90 -31.61 -25.04
CA GLU A 418 19.97 -32.90 -24.32
C GLU A 418 18.66 -33.18 -23.56
N ARG A 419 17.93 -34.19 -24.02
CA ARG A 419 16.83 -34.86 -23.30
C ARG A 419 17.41 -35.65 -22.12
N THR A 420 17.01 -35.32 -20.90
CA THR A 420 17.13 -36.23 -19.75
C THR A 420 16.04 -37.31 -19.79
N PRO A 421 16.36 -38.60 -19.62
CA PRO A 421 15.36 -39.67 -19.58
C PRO A 421 14.63 -39.68 -18.22
N GLU A 422 13.32 -39.92 -18.25
CA GLU A 422 12.54 -40.20 -17.03
C GLU A 422 12.98 -41.53 -16.39
N PRO A 423 12.96 -41.63 -15.04
CA PRO A 423 13.31 -42.87 -14.34
C PRO A 423 12.26 -43.96 -14.53
N SER A 424 12.70 -45.21 -14.62
CA SER A 424 11.81 -46.36 -14.85
C SER A 424 10.87 -46.63 -13.65
N PRO A 425 9.68 -47.22 -13.90
CA PRO A 425 8.69 -47.52 -12.85
C PRO A 425 9.17 -48.48 -11.74
N GLU A 426 10.29 -49.17 -11.92
CA GLU A 426 10.88 -50.07 -10.92
C GLU A 426 11.66 -49.32 -9.83
N ALA A 427 12.21 -48.14 -10.13
CA ALA A 427 12.94 -47.33 -9.14
C ALA A 427 12.03 -46.66 -8.09
N LEU A 428 10.72 -46.58 -8.37
CA LEU A 428 9.71 -46.04 -7.45
C LEU A 428 9.16 -47.08 -6.47
N ARG A 429 9.33 -48.39 -6.73
CA ARG A 429 8.83 -49.46 -5.85
C ARG A 429 9.82 -49.90 -4.77
N ALA A 430 11.08 -49.48 -4.84
CA ALA A 430 12.11 -49.85 -3.86
C ALA A 430 12.28 -48.85 -2.69
N ARG A 431 11.41 -47.83 -2.58
CA ARG A 431 11.46 -46.81 -1.50
C ARG A 431 10.29 -46.88 -0.51
N GLU A 432 9.38 -47.83 -0.67
CA GLU A 432 8.18 -48.01 0.18
C GLU A 432 8.29 -49.17 1.18
N ALA A 433 9.48 -49.74 1.37
CA ALA A 433 9.72 -50.86 2.29
C ALA A 433 10.78 -50.51 3.33
N GLU A 434 10.49 -49.55 4.22
CA GLU A 434 11.20 -49.41 5.50
C GLU A 434 10.38 -48.53 6.47
N LEU A 435 9.40 -49.15 7.14
CA LEU A 435 8.78 -48.65 8.36
C LEU A 435 8.51 -49.84 9.30
N PRO A 436 9.00 -49.82 10.56
CA PRO A 436 8.75 -50.90 11.50
C PRO A 436 7.36 -50.80 12.14
N SER A 437 6.69 -51.95 12.23
CA SER A 437 5.37 -52.16 12.85
C SER A 437 5.45 -52.49 14.35
N HIS A 438 4.37 -52.09 15.05
CA HIS A 438 3.73 -52.66 16.24
C HIS A 438 3.83 -51.91 17.58
N ALA A 439 2.67 -51.44 18.06
CA ALA A 439 2.12 -51.85 19.36
C ALA A 439 0.60 -51.65 19.41
N ALA A 440 -0.05 -52.48 20.24
CA ALA A 440 -1.45 -52.86 20.25
C ALA A 440 -2.47 -51.80 20.72
N ARG A 441 -3.74 -52.07 20.36
CA ARG A 441 -4.96 -51.40 20.80
C ARG A 441 -5.23 -51.65 22.29
N ASN A 442 -5.80 -50.66 22.98
CA ASN A 442 -6.49 -50.82 24.24
C ASN A 442 -7.94 -50.31 24.06
N PRO A 443 -8.99 -51.13 24.24
CA PRO A 443 -10.38 -50.75 23.98
C PRO A 443 -11.11 -50.49 25.29
N ASP A 444 -11.01 -49.28 25.85
CA ASP A 444 -11.94 -48.79 26.87
C ASP A 444 -11.69 -47.30 27.14
N SER A 445 -12.44 -46.41 26.48
CA SER A 445 -12.83 -45.08 27.00
C SER A 445 -13.81 -44.37 26.04
N PRO A 446 -14.90 -43.76 26.54
CA PRO A 446 -16.02 -43.24 25.74
C PRO A 446 -15.74 -41.86 25.12
N PRO A 447 -16.51 -41.44 24.08
CA PRO A 447 -16.25 -40.21 23.36
C PRO A 447 -16.77 -38.99 24.13
N THR A 448 -15.88 -38.04 24.44
CA THR A 448 -16.29 -36.73 24.94
C THR A 448 -16.39 -35.74 23.77
N VAL A 449 -17.63 -35.39 23.47
CA VAL A 449 -18.05 -34.27 22.63
C VAL A 449 -17.76 -32.96 23.39
N SER A 450 -17.09 -32.00 22.76
CA SER A 450 -17.34 -30.58 23.07
C SER A 450 -17.08 -29.69 21.86
N ARG A 451 -18.15 -29.49 21.09
CA ARG A 451 -18.36 -28.27 20.29
C ARG A 451 -18.63 -27.13 21.28
N ARG A 452 -17.95 -25.99 21.19
CA ARG A 452 -18.48 -24.73 21.70
C ARG A 452 -18.85 -23.81 20.55
N ARG A 453 -20.12 -23.42 20.61
CA ARG A 453 -20.87 -22.58 19.68
C ARG A 453 -20.46 -21.12 19.84
N TYR A 454 -20.44 -20.40 18.73
CA TYR A 454 -20.66 -18.96 18.69
C TYR A 454 -22.03 -18.66 19.30
N VAL A 455 -22.07 -17.71 20.23
CA VAL A 455 -23.33 -17.13 20.73
C VAL A 455 -23.51 -15.81 19.98
N LEU A 456 -24.34 -15.84 18.94
CA LEU A 456 -25.00 -14.64 18.43
C LEU A 456 -26.07 -14.27 19.47
N ARG A 457 -26.02 -13.05 19.99
CA ARG A 457 -27.14 -12.49 20.76
C ARG A 457 -28.18 -12.00 19.77
N GLU A 458 -29.42 -12.41 20.02
CA GLU A 458 -30.64 -11.89 19.38
C GLU A 458 -30.85 -10.39 19.63
#